data_AF-A0A7S2YNU3-F1
#
_entry.id   AF-A0A7S2YNU3-F1
#
_cell.length_a   1.000
_cell.length_b   1.000
_cell.length_c   1.000
_cell.angle_alpha   90.00
_cell.angle_beta   90.00
_cell.angle_gamma   90.00
#
_symmetry.space_group_name_H-M   'P 1'
#
loop_
_entity.id
_entity.type
_entity.pdbx_description
1 polymer ?
#
loop_
_entity_poly.entity_id
_entity_poly.type
_entity_poly.pdbx_seq_one_letter_code
_entity_poly.pdbx_strand_id
1 'polypeptide(L)'
;FDSWISTFRDREMDHWGHTYTEVKDSLAEWKRKRFAPYLTVNTPGATKTLYDASLGTGLNLIMTLELLQESSSFLSPNVAVCGNDIQPIMVDTAHAVMNRLLPKAGRYGRFCHADSTLLHEFLS
;
A
#
# COMPACT_ATOMS: atom_id res chain seq x y z
N PHE A 1 -2.02 17.92 9.37
CA PHE A 1 -2.19 16.96 8.26
C PHE A 1 -0.91 16.83 7.43
N ASP A 2 -0.32 17.93 6.92
CA ASP A 2 0.98 17.87 6.22
C ASP A 2 2.16 17.42 7.08
N SER A 3 2.12 17.63 8.41
CA SER A 3 3.16 17.12 9.30
C SER A 3 3.11 15.60 9.35
N TRP A 4 2.04 14.97 9.83
CA TRP A 4 2.00 13.54 10.16
C TRP A 4 2.48 12.58 9.05
N ILE A 5 2.11 12.77 7.79
CA ILE A 5 2.54 11.89 6.68
C ILE A 5 4.05 12.03 6.41
N SER A 6 4.59 13.26 6.54
CA SER A 6 6.05 13.48 6.52
C SER A 6 6.70 13.03 7.83
N THR A 7 6.03 13.19 8.97
CA THR A 7 6.58 12.87 10.29
C THR A 7 6.67 11.37 10.51
N PHE A 8 5.68 10.56 10.15
CA PHE A 8 5.77 9.10 10.32
C PHE A 8 6.80 8.45 9.40
N ARG A 9 6.97 8.99 8.18
CA ARG A 9 8.01 8.50 7.27
C ARG A 9 9.41 8.85 7.76
N ASP A 10 9.59 10.02 8.38
CA ASP A 10 10.91 10.57 8.65
C ASP A 10 11.30 10.66 10.15
N ARG A 11 10.34 10.59 11.11
CA ARG A 11 10.57 11.01 12.52
C ARG A 11 9.71 10.37 13.63
N GLU A 12 8.52 9.86 13.35
CA GLU A 12 7.59 9.32 14.35
C GLU A 12 7.66 7.79 14.43
N MET A 13 7.55 7.29 15.66
CA MET A 13 7.38 5.87 15.94
C MET A 13 5.93 5.48 15.71
N ASP A 14 5.68 4.24 15.29
CA ASP A 14 4.36 3.64 15.37
C ASP A 14 3.90 3.52 16.83
N HIS A 15 2.67 3.03 17.02
CA HIS A 15 2.13 2.80 18.36
C HIS A 15 2.94 1.78 19.19
N TRP A 16 3.98 1.18 18.61
CA TRP A 16 4.87 0.18 19.20
C TRP A 16 6.32 0.66 19.35
N GLY A 17 6.63 1.91 19.00
CA GLY A 17 7.97 2.47 19.17
C GLY A 17 8.91 2.30 17.97
N HIS A 18 8.40 1.89 16.80
CA HIS A 18 9.22 1.63 15.61
C HIS A 18 9.05 2.69 14.52
N THR A 19 10.15 3.13 13.95
CA THR A 19 10.15 4.01 12.77
C THR A 19 9.68 3.26 11.52
N TYR A 20 9.23 4.00 10.51
CA TYR A 20 8.87 3.42 9.22
C TYR A 20 9.99 2.57 8.61
N THR A 21 11.25 3.02 8.69
CA THR A 21 12.41 2.30 8.16
C THR A 21 12.64 0.98 8.89
N GLU A 22 12.56 0.95 10.22
CA GLU A 22 12.72 -0.29 11.00
C GLU A 22 11.63 -1.32 10.66
N VAL A 23 10.38 -0.87 10.53
CA VAL A 23 9.27 -1.74 10.12
C VAL A 23 9.48 -2.23 8.68
N LYS A 24 9.88 -1.34 7.78
CA LYS A 24 10.16 -1.69 6.37
C LYS A 24 11.26 -2.73 6.25
N ASP A 25 12.36 -2.56 6.96
CA ASP A 25 13.51 -3.46 6.93
C ASP A 25 13.16 -4.84 7.51
N SER A 26 12.45 -4.88 8.65
CA SER A 26 12.02 -6.13 9.27
C SER A 26 11.02 -6.93 8.42
N LEU A 27 10.20 -6.24 7.62
CA LEU A 27 9.21 -6.88 6.73
C LEU A 27 9.74 -7.13 5.30
N ALA A 28 10.91 -6.60 4.96
CA ALA A 28 11.43 -6.58 3.59
C ALA A 28 11.51 -7.97 2.96
N GLU A 29 12.15 -8.92 3.65
CA GLU A 29 12.33 -10.28 3.15
C GLU A 29 10.97 -10.97 2.91
N TRP A 30 10.09 -10.92 3.91
CA TRP A 30 8.79 -11.57 3.83
C TRP A 30 7.94 -10.97 2.70
N LYS A 31 7.87 -9.63 2.62
CA LYS A 31 7.06 -8.95 1.59
C LYS A 31 7.60 -9.23 0.19
N ARG A 32 8.91 -9.15 -0.04
CA ARG A 32 9.51 -9.48 -1.35
C ARG A 32 9.23 -10.93 -1.73
N LYS A 33 9.49 -11.88 -0.82
CA LYS A 33 9.27 -13.31 -1.06
C LYS A 33 7.80 -13.66 -1.34
N ARG A 34 6.86 -12.97 -0.68
CA ARG A 34 5.42 -13.26 -0.81
C ARG A 34 4.78 -12.51 -1.96
N PHE A 35 5.01 -11.21 -2.10
CA PHE A 35 4.30 -10.39 -3.09
C PHE A 35 4.93 -10.41 -4.48
N ALA A 36 6.26 -10.51 -4.60
CA ALA A 36 6.92 -10.44 -5.92
C ALA A 36 6.40 -11.49 -6.92
N PRO A 37 6.20 -12.78 -6.56
CA PRO A 37 5.65 -13.77 -7.49
C PRO A 37 4.24 -13.45 -7.99
N TYR A 38 3.39 -12.77 -7.19
CA TYR A 38 2.01 -12.45 -7.57
C TYR A 38 1.91 -11.19 -8.44
N LEU A 39 2.84 -10.26 -8.26
CA LEU A 39 2.86 -8.97 -8.94
C LEU A 39 3.76 -8.94 -10.17
N THR A 40 4.60 -9.96 -10.34
CA THR A 40 5.29 -10.22 -11.61
C THR A 40 4.24 -10.58 -12.65
N VAL A 41 4.07 -9.72 -13.64
CA VAL A 41 3.07 -9.92 -14.69
C VAL A 41 3.63 -10.83 -15.77
N ASN A 42 3.06 -12.03 -15.86
CA ASN A 42 3.34 -12.99 -16.94
C ASN A 42 2.46 -12.75 -18.19
N THR A 43 1.56 -11.77 -18.15
CA THR A 43 0.60 -11.47 -19.22
C THR A 43 0.58 -9.96 -19.51
N PRO A 44 1.17 -9.50 -20.63
CA PRO A 44 1.21 -8.08 -20.98
C PRO A 44 -0.18 -7.41 -20.89
N GLY A 45 -0.25 -6.26 -20.21
CA GLY A 45 -1.50 -5.50 -20.04
C GLY A 45 -2.37 -5.91 -18.84
N ALA A 46 -2.08 -7.02 -18.15
CA ALA A 46 -2.84 -7.40 -16.96
C ALA A 46 -2.61 -6.41 -15.80
N THR A 47 -3.70 -6.01 -15.14
CA THR A 47 -3.65 -5.31 -13.86
C THR A 47 -3.59 -6.31 -12.73
N LYS A 48 -2.75 -6.06 -11.72
CA LYS A 48 -2.81 -6.75 -10.43
C LYS A 48 -3.33 -5.80 -9.37
N THR A 49 -4.14 -6.32 -8.44
CA THR A 49 -4.69 -5.52 -7.34
C THR A 49 -4.02 -5.94 -6.04
N LEU A 50 -3.47 -4.98 -5.31
CA LEU A 50 -3.10 -5.11 -3.91
C LEU A 50 -4.26 -4.56 -3.07
N TYR A 51 -4.73 -5.35 -2.10
CA TYR A 51 -5.85 -4.98 -1.25
C TYR A 51 -5.44 -5.03 0.24
N ASP A 52 -5.83 -4.00 1.00
CA ASP A 52 -5.69 -3.98 2.46
C ASP A 52 -7.06 -3.82 3.14
N ALA A 53 -7.48 -4.86 3.89
CA ALA A 53 -8.79 -4.92 4.54
C ALA A 53 -8.88 -4.08 5.83
N SER A 54 -7.75 -3.61 6.33
CA SER A 54 -7.63 -2.72 7.49
C SER A 54 -6.63 -1.64 7.13
N LEU A 55 -7.02 -0.86 6.12
CA LEU A 55 -6.16 0.05 5.37
C LEU A 55 -5.42 1.02 6.28
N GLY A 56 -6.03 1.46 7.39
CA GLY A 56 -5.52 2.53 8.21
C GLY A 56 -5.17 3.73 7.33
N THR A 57 -3.95 4.22 7.45
CA THR A 57 -3.44 5.35 6.65
C THR A 57 -2.87 4.93 5.29
N GLY A 58 -2.94 3.65 4.92
CA GLY A 58 -2.46 3.12 3.63
C GLY A 58 -0.94 2.92 3.53
N LEU A 59 -0.18 3.18 4.59
CA LEU A 59 1.28 3.11 4.57
C LEU A 59 1.82 1.70 4.33
N ASN A 60 1.11 0.66 4.75
CA ASN A 60 1.47 -0.73 4.49
C ASN A 60 1.47 -1.05 2.98
N LEU A 61 0.51 -0.50 2.22
CA LEU A 61 0.45 -0.63 0.76
C LEU A 61 1.61 0.12 0.09
N ILE A 62 1.90 1.35 0.53
CA ILE A 62 3.06 2.13 0.05
C ILE A 62 4.36 1.36 0.29
N MET A 63 4.59 0.89 1.52
CA MET A 63 5.78 0.13 1.90
C MET A 63 5.97 -1.11 1.04
N THR A 64 4.88 -1.82 0.76
CA THR A 64 4.91 -3.02 -0.08
C THR A 64 5.34 -2.66 -1.50
N LEU A 65 4.79 -1.60 -2.10
CA LEU A 65 5.19 -1.14 -3.43
C LEU A 65 6.65 -0.68 -3.47
N GLU A 66 7.11 0.07 -2.47
CA GLU A 66 8.52 0.51 -2.39
C GLU A 66 9.49 -0.68 -2.34
N LEU A 67 9.26 -1.63 -1.44
CA LEU A 67 10.10 -2.82 -1.28
C LEU A 67 10.20 -3.66 -2.55
N LEU A 68 9.14 -3.66 -3.35
CA LEU A 68 9.08 -4.35 -4.63
C LEU A 68 9.73 -3.54 -5.76
N GLN A 69 9.66 -2.21 -5.75
CA GLN A 69 10.40 -1.36 -6.68
C GLN A 69 11.91 -1.47 -6.50
N GLU A 70 12.34 -1.62 -5.25
CA GLU A 70 13.74 -1.86 -4.90
C GLU A 70 14.25 -3.23 -5.39
N SER A 71 13.35 -4.22 -5.55
CA SER A 71 13.71 -5.51 -6.12
C SER A 71 13.74 -5.41 -7.65
N SER A 72 14.89 -5.71 -8.26
CA SER A 72 15.14 -5.61 -9.71
C SER A 72 14.25 -6.50 -10.60
N SER A 73 13.40 -7.33 -10.00
CA SER A 73 12.33 -8.08 -10.66
C SER A 73 11.15 -7.16 -10.97
N PHE A 74 11.25 -6.52 -12.13
CA PHE A 74 10.25 -5.69 -12.83
C PHE A 74 8.84 -5.72 -12.21
N LEU A 75 8.48 -4.65 -11.49
CA LEU A 75 7.10 -4.36 -11.17
C LEU A 75 6.34 -4.01 -12.45
N SER A 76 5.23 -4.70 -12.69
CA SER A 76 4.29 -4.28 -13.73
C SER A 76 3.85 -2.83 -13.47
N PRO A 77 3.80 -1.96 -14.49
CA PRO A 77 3.28 -0.60 -14.36
C PRO A 77 1.78 -0.53 -14.01
N ASN A 78 1.12 -1.69 -13.83
CA ASN A 78 -0.32 -1.81 -13.62
C ASN A 78 -0.67 -2.48 -12.29
N VAL A 79 -0.06 -2.07 -11.17
CA VAL A 79 -0.51 -2.48 -9.83
C VAL A 79 -1.51 -1.47 -9.28
N ALA A 80 -2.78 -1.85 -9.17
CA ALA A 80 -3.81 -1.06 -8.48
C ALA A 80 -3.72 -1.29 -6.97
N VAL A 81 -3.77 -0.22 -6.19
CA VAL A 81 -3.92 -0.32 -4.72
C VAL A 81 -5.34 -0.01 -4.31
N CYS A 82 -5.93 -0.95 -3.57
CA CYS A 82 -7.30 -0.88 -3.05
C CYS A 82 -7.29 -1.16 -1.55
N GLY A 83 -8.37 -0.83 -0.85
CA GLY A 83 -8.46 -1.07 0.57
C GLY A 83 -9.75 -0.58 1.21
N ASN A 84 -9.91 -0.93 2.48
CA ASN A 84 -11.06 -0.57 3.29
C ASN A 84 -10.62 -0.32 4.72
N ASP A 85 -11.27 0.63 5.39
CA ASP A 85 -11.14 0.81 6.84
C ASP A 85 -12.49 1.13 7.46
N ILE A 86 -12.72 0.68 8.69
CA ILE A 86 -13.95 0.97 9.44
C ILE A 86 -14.05 2.45 9.84
N GLN A 87 -12.92 3.15 9.91
CA GLN A 87 -12.87 4.56 10.28
C GLN A 87 -12.80 5.44 9.03
N PRO A 88 -13.83 6.27 8.75
CA PRO A 88 -13.83 7.20 7.62
C PRO A 88 -12.58 8.07 7.51
N ILE A 89 -12.10 8.58 8.64
CA ILE A 89 -10.92 9.44 8.70
C ILE A 89 -9.64 8.72 8.25
N MET A 90 -9.55 7.40 8.44
CA MET A 90 -8.42 6.60 7.99
C MET A 90 -8.44 6.47 6.47
N VAL A 91 -9.62 6.24 5.89
CA VAL A 91 -9.80 6.19 4.43
C VAL A 91 -9.43 7.52 3.79
N ASP A 92 -9.93 8.64 4.32
CA ASP A 92 -9.58 9.99 3.85
C ASP A 92 -8.07 10.25 3.95
N THR A 93 -7.45 9.81 5.04
CA THR A 93 -6.00 9.90 5.24
C THR A 93 -5.25 9.06 4.21
N ALA A 94 -5.69 7.83 3.95
CA ALA A 94 -5.10 6.95 2.95
C ALA A 94 -5.20 7.54 1.54
N HIS A 95 -6.32 8.17 1.18
CA HIS A 95 -6.46 8.93 -0.07
C HIS A 95 -5.37 10.02 -0.18
N ALA A 96 -5.19 10.82 0.86
CA ALA A 96 -4.18 11.88 0.89
C ALA A 96 -2.74 11.32 0.79
N VAL A 97 -2.46 10.23 1.50
CA VAL A 97 -1.17 9.51 1.45
C VAL A 97 -0.88 9.02 0.04
N MET A 98 -1.83 8.32 -0.59
CA MET A 98 -1.62 7.75 -1.93
C MET A 98 -1.40 8.84 -2.98
N ASN A 99 -2.18 9.92 -2.96
CA ASN A 99 -2.00 11.03 -3.90
C ASN A 99 -0.59 11.64 -3.85
N ARG A 100 0.10 11.55 -2.71
CA ARG A 100 1.43 12.13 -2.50
C ARG A 100 2.57 11.12 -2.65
N LEU A 101 2.39 9.90 -2.16
CA LEU A 101 3.47 8.93 -1.98
C LEU A 101 3.38 7.72 -2.91
N LEU A 102 2.29 7.56 -3.66
CA LEU A 102 2.13 6.39 -4.52
C LEU A 102 3.29 6.35 -5.54
N PRO A 103 4.09 5.27 -5.54
CA PRO A 103 5.21 5.20 -6.46
C PRO A 103 4.75 5.09 -7.92
N LYS A 104 5.57 5.52 -8.88
CA LYS A 104 5.22 5.55 -10.32
C LYS A 104 4.73 4.20 -10.90
N ALA A 105 5.07 3.08 -10.27
CA ALA A 105 4.64 1.74 -10.70
C ALA A 105 3.25 1.33 -10.15
N GLY A 106 2.73 2.09 -9.17
CA GLY A 106 1.40 1.91 -8.63
C GLY A 106 0.40 2.86 -9.29
N ARG A 107 -0.86 2.44 -9.32
CA ARG A 107 -2.00 3.28 -9.68
C ARG A 107 -3.03 3.26 -8.56
N TYR A 108 -3.68 4.40 -8.36
CA TYR A 108 -4.75 4.51 -7.38
C TYR A 108 -5.92 3.63 -7.82
N GLY A 109 -6.40 2.77 -6.92
CA GLY A 109 -7.59 1.95 -7.11
C GLY A 109 -8.79 2.58 -6.42
N ARG A 110 -9.47 1.81 -5.55
CA ARG A 110 -10.63 2.27 -4.78
C ARG A 110 -10.35 2.08 -3.29
N PHE A 111 -10.68 3.07 -2.48
CA PHE A 111 -10.76 2.94 -1.02
C PHE A 111 -12.20 3.18 -0.57
N CYS A 112 -12.71 2.34 0.34
CA CYS A 112 -14.07 2.46 0.86
C CYS A 112 -14.09 2.60 2.38
N HIS A 113 -15.17 3.21 2.84
CA HIS A 113 -15.47 3.46 4.24
C HIS A 113 -16.35 2.31 4.76
N ALA A 114 -15.78 1.49 5.63
CA ALA A 114 -16.47 0.62 6.59
C ALA A 114 -17.49 -0.40 6.07
N ASP A 115 -17.59 -0.62 4.76
CA ASP A 115 -18.51 -1.61 4.18
C ASP A 115 -17.77 -2.71 3.43
N SER A 116 -17.34 -3.70 4.20
CA SER A 116 -16.70 -4.90 3.67
C SER A 116 -17.65 -5.79 2.86
N THR A 117 -18.97 -5.54 2.85
CA THR A 117 -19.90 -6.31 2.01
C THR A 117 -19.66 -6.04 0.52
N LEU A 118 -19.08 -4.89 0.19
CA LEU A 118 -18.71 -4.49 -1.16
C LEU A 118 -17.30 -4.95 -1.56
N LEU A 119 -16.61 -5.76 -0.73
CA LEU A 119 -15.26 -6.27 -1.03
C LEU A 119 -15.18 -6.96 -2.40
N HIS A 120 -16.26 -7.64 -2.81
CA HIS A 120 -16.35 -8.33 -4.09
C HIS A 120 -16.22 -7.38 -5.29
N GLU A 121 -16.64 -6.12 -5.17
CA GLU A 121 -16.54 -5.11 -6.23
C GLU A 121 -15.08 -4.66 -6.50
N PHE A 122 -14.13 -5.01 -5.63
CA PHE A 122 -12.71 -4.69 -5.81
C PHE A 122 -11.92 -5.79 -6.51
N LEU A 123 -12.53 -6.97 -6.66
CA LEU A 123 -11.90 -8.18 -7.20
C LEU A 123 -12.38 -8.54 -8.62
N SER A 124 -13.39 -7.81 -9.13
CA SER A 124 -13.96 -7.91 -10.48
C SER A 124 -13.30 -6.94 -11.45
#